data_AF-A0A527GSG5-F1
#
_entry.id   AF-A0A527GSG5-F1
#
_cell.length_a   1.000
_cell.length_b   1.000
_cell.length_c   1.000
_cell.angle_alpha   90.00
_cell.angle_beta   90.00
_cell.angle_gamma   90.00
#
_symmetry.space_group_name_H-M   'P 1'
#
loop_
_entity.id
_entity.type
_entity.pdbx_description
1 polymer ?
#
loop_
_entity_poly.entity_id
_entity_poly.type
_entity_poly.pdbx_seq_one_letter_code
_entity_poly.pdbx_strand_id
1 'polypeptide(L)' 'GSFKAAGDNKYTGTITDPETDKTYSGKATLSGTSLKMSGCVLGGLICKTQTWHKL' A
#
# COMPACT_ATOMS: atom_id res chain seq x y z
N GLY A 1 -8.72 -0.90 -5.80
CA GLY A 1 -7.69 0.08 -5.42
C GLY A 1 -6.89 0.54 -6.63
N SER A 2 -6.35 1.75 -6.60
CA SER A 2 -5.55 2.34 -7.67
C SER A 2 -4.20 2.83 -7.13
N PHE A 3 -3.09 2.37 -7.72
CA PHE A 3 -1.74 2.86 -7.38
C PHE A 3 -1.15 3.59 -8.58
N LYS A 4 -0.48 4.71 -8.30
CA LYS A 4 0.29 5.49 -9.27
C LYS A 4 1.74 5.55 -8.85
N ALA A 5 2.64 5.52 -9.82
CA ALA A 5 4.05 5.75 -9.58
C ALA A 5 4.25 7.18 -9.03
N ALA A 6 4.97 7.28 -7.92
CA ALA A 6 5.31 8.54 -7.26
C ALA A 6 6.78 8.93 -7.50
N GLY A 7 7.52 8.14 -8.29
CA GLY A 7 8.97 8.30 -8.51
C GLY A 7 9.80 7.49 -7.52
N ASP A 8 11.10 7.30 -7.82
CA ASP A 8 12.07 6.62 -6.94
C ASP A 8 11.65 5.24 -6.43
N ASN A 9 11.04 4.41 -7.30
CA ASN A 9 10.48 3.11 -6.95
C ASN A 9 9.36 3.17 -5.88
N LYS A 10 8.76 4.34 -5.68
CA LYS A 10 7.62 4.56 -4.79
C LYS A 10 6.33 4.63 -5.57
N TYR A 11 5.26 4.20 -4.92
CA TYR A 11 3.91 4.23 -5.44
C TYR A 11 2.99 4.76 -4.36
N THR A 12 1.98 5.52 -4.75
CA THR A 12 0.94 6.01 -3.85
C THR A 12 -0.42 5.73 -4.45
N GLY A 13 -1.39 5.48 -3.59
CA GLY A 13 -2.67 4.99 -4.09
C GLY A 13 -3.68 4.67 -3.01
N THR A 14 -4.70 3.95 -3.44
CA THR A 14 -5.70 3.36 -2.55
C THR A 14 -5.73 1.86 -2.71
N ILE A 15 -5.94 1.15 -1.62
CA ILE A 15 -6.25 -0.27 -1.58
C ILE A 15 -7.69 -0.41 -1.11
N THR A 16 -8.45 -1.29 -1.76
CA THR A 16 -9.78 -1.66 -1.30
C THR A 16 -9.65 -3.07 -0.77
N ASP A 17 -9.97 -3.27 0.50
CA ASP A 17 -10.07 -4.58 1.12
C ASP A 17 -11.42 -5.20 0.72
N PRO A 18 -11.44 -6.27 -0.11
CA PRO A 18 -12.68 -6.87 -0.58
C PRO A 18 -13.44 -7.62 0.52
N GLU A 19 -12.79 -8.00 1.62
CA GLU A 19 -13.44 -8.69 2.75
C GLU A 19 -14.32 -7.73 3.56
N THR A 20 -13.83 -6.50 3.74
CA THR A 20 -14.49 -5.48 4.57
C THR A 20 -15.12 -4.34 3.78
N ASP A 21 -14.96 -4.34 2.46
CA ASP A 21 -15.30 -3.26 1.51
C ASP A 21 -14.73 -1.89 1.91
N LYS A 22 -13.62 -1.89 2.66
CA LYS A 22 -12.98 -0.66 3.16
C LYS A 22 -11.89 -0.21 2.20
N THR A 23 -11.83 1.10 1.96
CA THR A 23 -10.75 1.71 1.17
C THR A 23 -9.72 2.38 2.09
N TYR A 24 -8.46 2.06 1.85
CA TYR A 24 -7.28 2.48 2.59
C TYR A 24 -6.40 3.35 1.70
N SER A 25 -5.88 4.45 2.24
CA SER A 25 -4.86 5.24 1.56
C SER A 25 -3.50 4.59 1.82
N GLY A 26 -2.82 4.21 0.74
CA GLY A 26 -1.61 3.40 0.78
C GLY A 26 -0.42 4.03 0.07
N LYS A 27 0.77 3.69 0.55
CA LYS A 27 2.06 3.91 -0.12
C LYS A 27 2.76 2.57 -0.28
N ALA A 28 3.47 2.38 -1.38
CA ALA A 28 4.32 1.24 -1.60
C ALA A 28 5.72 1.70 -2.01
N THR A 29 6.74 0.98 -1.59
CA THR A 29 8.14 1.24 -1.94
C THR A 29 8.74 -0.08 -2.38
N LEU A 30 9.26 -0.11 -3.60
CA LEU A 30 9.98 -1.23 -4.15
C LEU A 30 11.49 -1.04 -3.91
N SER A 31 12.11 -2.02 -3.27
CA SER A 31 13.54 -2.07 -2.96
C SER A 31 14.09 -3.40 -3.47
N GLY A 32 14.67 -3.39 -4.67
CA GLY A 32 15.17 -4.60 -5.33
C GLY A 32 14.06 -5.62 -5.57
N THR A 33 14.09 -6.73 -4.83
CA THR A 33 13.09 -7.80 -4.88
C THR A 33 12.02 -7.70 -3.78
N SER A 34 12.08 -6.69 -2.92
CA SER A 34 11.16 -6.51 -1.80
C SER A 34 10.24 -5.32 -2.03
N LEU A 35 8.94 -5.51 -1.88
CA LEU A 35 7.91 -4.48 -1.96
C LEU A 35 7.34 -4.22 -0.56
N LYS A 36 7.63 -3.06 0.01
CA LYS A 36 7.06 -2.62 1.28
C LYS A 36 5.80 -1.80 1.02
N MET A 37 4.68 -2.24 1.53
CA MET A 37 3.39 -1.55 1.44
C MET A 37 2.93 -1.09 2.83
N SER A 38 2.45 0.13 2.93
CA SER A 38 1.87 0.70 4.15
C SER A 38 0.58 1.42 3.80
N GLY A 39 -0.52 1.13 4.49
CA GLY A 39 -1.79 1.83 4.26
C GLY A 39 -2.57 2.01 5.55
N CYS A 40 -3.29 3.13 5.64
CA CYS A 40 -4.16 3.44 6.77
C CYS A 40 -5.60 3.61 6.29
N VAL A 41 -6.56 3.18 7.11
CA VAL A 41 -7.98 3.39 6.85
C VAL A 41 -8.31 4.88 6.89
N LEU A 42 -9.35 5.31 6.18
CA LEU A 42 -9.90 6.67 6.30
C LEU A 42 -10.12 7.02 7.78
N GLY A 43 -9.42 8.04 8.28
CA GLY A 43 -9.39 8.42 9.69
C GLY A 43 -8.10 8.10 10.44
N GLY A 44 -7.16 7.36 9.84
CA GLY A 44 -5.80 7.19 10.36
C GLY A 44 -5.65 6.27 11.59
N LEU A 45 -6.74 5.76 12.17
CA LEU A 45 -6.68 4.93 13.38
C LEU A 45 -6.08 3.54 13.16
N ILE A 46 -6.25 2.95 11.97
CA ILE A 46 -5.79 1.59 11.68
C ILE A 46 -4.83 1.64 10.50
N CYS A 47 -3.55 1.48 10.79
CA CYS A 47 -2.48 1.40 9.81
C CYS A 47 -1.94 -0.03 9.74
N LYS A 48 -1.89 -0.58 8.53
CA LYS A 48 -1.27 -1.89 8.25
C LYS A 48 -0.03 -1.68 7.41
N THR A 49 1.03 -2.41 7.72
CA THR A 49 2.24 -2.49 6.89
C THR A 49 2.49 -3.95 6.56
N GLN A 50 2.78 -4.24 5.30
CA GLN A 50 3.12 -5.56 4.81
C GLN A 50 4.32 -5.46 3.89
N THR A 51 5.28 -6.37 4.05
CA THR A 51 6.43 -6.49 3.17
C THR A 51 6.28 -7.76 2.37
N TRP A 52 6.28 -7.62 1.06
CA TRP A 52 6.21 -8.71 0.11
C TRP A 52 7.59 -8.93 -0.47
N HIS A 53 8.05 -10.19 -0.45
CA HIS A 53 9.27 -10.57 -1.13
C HIS A 53 8.86 -11.28 -2.42
N LYS A 54 9.41 -10.83 -3.54
CA LYS A 54 9.32 -11.60 -4.78
C LYS A 54 10.17 -12.87 -4.59
N LEU A 55 9.50 -14.03 -4.57
CA LEU A 55 10.15 -15.35 -4.59
C LEU A 55 10.81 -15.60 -5.95
#